data_AF-A0AAV7N3Q6-F1
#
_entry.id   AF-A0AAV7N3Q6-F1
#
_cell.length_a   1.000
_cell.length_b   1.000
_cell.length_c   1.000
_cell.angle_alpha   90.00
_cell.angle_beta   90.00
_cell.angle_gamma   90.00
#
_symmetry.space_group_name_H-M   'P 1'
#
loop_
_entity.id
_entity.type
_entity.pdbx_description
1 polymer ?
#
loop_
_entity_poly.entity_id
_entity_poly.type
_entity_poly.pdbx_seq_one_letter_code
_entity_poly.pdbx_strand_id
1 'polypeptide(L)'
;MRLTGRGTDMGLDAHVVEPTRAELLPTIQGSREALEGMIESVAIKVNLLSADLRKVSDRVQITEGSISENRTEVDVLQKQVAEIASRAATLEDRVEDAEGRSYCNNIRLIGFQKRAKRSAEEAFVEHWIQEVLKPIALSPIFAN
;
A
#
# COMPACT_ATOMS: atom_id res chain seq x y z
N MET A 1 -17.25 60.08 -92.21
CA MET A 1 -15.89 60.18 -91.64
C MET A 1 -15.92 61.14 -90.46
N ARG A 2 -15.98 60.63 -89.23
CA ARG A 2 -15.46 61.25 -88.00
C ARG A 2 -15.60 60.22 -86.88
N LEU A 3 -14.53 59.46 -86.70
CA LEU A 3 -14.27 58.64 -85.53
C LEU A 3 -13.81 59.60 -84.41
N THR A 4 -14.45 59.56 -83.25
CA THR A 4 -13.86 60.08 -82.02
C THR A 4 -13.94 58.95 -81.00
N GLY A 5 -12.80 58.30 -80.80
CA GLY A 5 -12.61 57.40 -79.68
C GLY A 5 -12.69 58.17 -78.38
N ARG A 6 -13.23 57.51 -77.36
CA ARG A 6 -12.95 57.84 -75.97
C ARG A 6 -12.75 56.53 -75.25
N GLY A 7 -11.48 56.15 -75.12
CA GLY A 7 -11.05 55.20 -74.11
C GLY A 7 -11.09 55.86 -72.72
N THR A 8 -10.89 55.01 -71.72
CA THR A 8 -10.73 55.30 -70.29
C THR A 8 -12.02 55.79 -69.61
N ASP A 9 -12.50 55.18 -68.54
CA ASP A 9 -11.71 54.85 -67.36
C ASP A 9 -12.36 53.72 -66.55
N MET A 10 -11.52 52.80 -66.08
CA MET A 10 -11.88 51.82 -65.06
C MET A 10 -11.87 52.53 -63.71
N GLY A 11 -12.98 53.19 -63.39
CA GLY A 11 -13.17 53.82 -62.08
C GLY A 11 -13.47 52.79 -61.01
N LEU A 12 -12.44 52.05 -60.58
CA LEU A 12 -12.36 51.33 -59.31
C LEU A 12 -12.29 52.34 -58.16
N ASP A 13 -13.31 53.17 -57.99
CA ASP A 13 -13.46 53.96 -56.76
C ASP A 13 -14.47 53.23 -55.87
N ALA A 14 -13.97 52.18 -55.20
CA ALA A 14 -14.54 51.77 -53.94
C ALA A 14 -14.38 52.97 -53.00
N HIS A 15 -15.38 53.85 -52.99
CA HIS A 15 -15.46 54.99 -52.09
C HIS A 15 -15.39 54.42 -50.67
N VAL A 16 -14.22 54.50 -50.05
CA VAL A 16 -14.06 54.20 -48.63
C VAL A 16 -14.82 55.31 -47.92
N VAL A 17 -16.09 55.05 -47.66
CA VAL A 17 -16.91 55.93 -46.81
C VAL A 17 -16.29 55.85 -45.43
N GLU A 18 -15.61 56.93 -45.02
CA GLU A 18 -15.12 57.03 -43.66
C GLU A 18 -16.31 56.95 -42.71
N PRO A 19 -16.29 56.04 -41.73
CA PRO A 19 -17.41 55.86 -40.82
C PRO A 19 -17.65 57.16 -40.06
N THR A 20 -18.92 57.57 -40.04
CA THR A 20 -19.29 58.85 -39.44
C THR A 20 -19.14 58.75 -37.93
N ARG A 21 -18.84 59.85 -37.23
CA ARG A 21 -18.77 59.87 -35.75
C ARG A 21 -20.01 59.25 -35.07
N ALA A 22 -21.17 59.36 -35.71
CA ALA A 22 -22.43 58.77 -35.24
C ALA A 22 -22.45 57.23 -35.30
N GLU A 23 -21.65 56.60 -36.15
CA GLU A 23 -21.54 55.15 -36.32
C GLU A 23 -20.46 54.56 -35.41
N LEU A 24 -19.35 55.29 -35.19
CA LEU A 24 -18.24 54.83 -34.36
C LEU A 24 -18.59 54.76 -32.86
N LEU A 25 -19.35 55.72 -32.34
CA LEU A 25 -19.69 55.78 -30.91
C LEU A 25 -20.51 54.56 -30.44
N PRO A 26 -21.60 54.15 -31.13
CA PRO A 26 -22.33 52.93 -30.80
C PRO A 26 -21.45 51.67 -30.86
N THR A 27 -20.57 51.55 -31.86
CA THR A 27 -19.68 50.38 -31.98
C THR A 27 -18.67 50.31 -30.84
N ILE A 28 -18.07 51.44 -30.45
CA ILE A 28 -17.17 51.52 -29.29
C ILE A 28 -17.92 51.15 -28.02
N GLN A 29 -19.14 51.66 -27.85
CA GLN A 29 -19.95 51.37 -26.67
C GLN A 29 -20.34 49.89 -26.61
N GLY A 30 -20.79 49.29 -27.70
CA GLY A 30 -21.09 47.85 -27.75
C GLY A 30 -19.87 46.98 -27.51
N SER A 31 -18.70 47.37 -28.04
CA SER A 31 -17.43 46.68 -27.77
C SER A 31 -17.05 46.78 -26.29
N ARG A 32 -17.26 47.94 -25.67
CA ARG A 32 -17.02 48.15 -24.23
C ARG A 32 -17.93 47.25 -23.39
N GLU A 33 -19.23 47.25 -23.65
CA GLU A 33 -20.20 46.42 -22.93
C GLU A 33 -19.86 44.92 -23.08
N ALA A 34 -19.47 44.49 -24.28
CA ALA A 34 -19.02 43.12 -24.51
C ALA A 34 -17.75 42.76 -23.71
N LEU A 35 -16.77 43.67 -23.65
CA LEU A 35 -15.56 43.48 -22.86
C LEU A 35 -15.86 43.45 -21.36
N GLU A 36 -16.73 44.33 -20.86
CA GLU A 36 -17.18 44.31 -19.46
C GLU A 36 -17.81 42.96 -19.09
N GLY A 37 -18.69 42.42 -19.95
CA GLY A 37 -19.28 41.09 -19.75
C GLY A 37 -18.26 39.95 -19.81
N MET A 38 -17.27 40.02 -20.69
CA MET A 38 -16.17 39.04 -20.74
C MET A 38 -15.32 39.08 -19.47
N ILE A 39 -14.99 40.26 -18.97
CA ILE A 39 -14.22 40.45 -17.73
C ILE A 39 -14.99 39.85 -16.55
N GLU A 40 -16.29 40.12 -16.43
CA GLU A 40 -17.13 39.54 -15.38
C GLU A 40 -17.17 38.01 -15.45
N SER A 41 -17.35 37.44 -16.66
CA SER A 41 -17.33 35.99 -16.87
C SER A 41 -15.99 35.37 -16.45
N VAL A 42 -14.87 36.00 -16.81
CA VAL A 42 -13.53 35.55 -16.42
C VAL A 42 -13.35 35.63 -14.91
N ALA A 43 -13.77 36.73 -14.27
CA ALA A 43 -13.69 36.89 -12.82
C ALA A 43 -14.46 35.79 -12.07
N ILE A 44 -15.66 35.45 -12.53
CA ILE A 44 -16.46 34.34 -11.98
C ILE A 44 -15.70 33.01 -12.11
N LYS A 45 -15.15 32.70 -13.29
CA LYS A 45 -14.39 31.46 -13.52
C LYS A 45 -13.15 31.37 -12.65
N VAL A 46 -12.41 32.47 -12.49
CA VAL A 46 -11.22 32.54 -11.63
C VAL A 46 -11.58 32.29 -10.17
N ASN A 47 -12.68 32.87 -9.68
CA ASN A 47 -13.15 32.63 -8.32
C ASN A 47 -13.56 31.18 -8.09
N LEU A 48 -14.24 30.56 -9.07
CA LEU A 48 -14.62 29.14 -9.00
C LEU A 48 -13.38 28.23 -8.96
N LEU A 49 -12.42 28.47 -9.87
CA LEU A 49 -11.17 27.71 -9.90
C LEU A 49 -10.37 27.86 -8.61
N SER A 50 -10.36 29.06 -8.01
CA SER A 50 -9.69 29.29 -6.73
C SER A 50 -10.34 28.51 -5.59
N ALA A 51 -11.67 28.44 -5.57
CA ALA A 51 -12.41 27.65 -4.59
C ALA A 51 -12.15 26.14 -4.76
N ASP A 52 -12.12 25.64 -5.99
CA ASP A 52 -11.87 24.23 -6.26
C ASP A 52 -10.41 23.85 -5.97
N LEU A 53 -9.45 24.73 -6.28
CA LEU A 53 -8.05 24.53 -5.91
C LEU A 53 -7.88 24.42 -4.40
N ARG A 54 -8.59 25.25 -3.62
CA ARG A 54 -8.59 25.16 -2.16
C ARG A 54 -9.12 23.81 -1.66
N LYS A 55 -10.25 23.33 -2.21
CA LYS A 55 -10.79 22.01 -1.86
C LYS A 55 -9.81 20.87 -2.18
N VAL A 56 -9.13 20.96 -3.33
CA VAL A 56 -8.11 19.97 -3.72
C VAL A 56 -6.94 20.01 -2.74
N SER A 57 -6.46 21.21 -2.39
CA SER A 57 -5.40 21.40 -1.39
C SER A 57 -5.78 20.76 -0.04
N ASP A 58 -6.99 21.03 0.46
CA ASP A 58 -7.46 20.47 1.73
C ASP A 58 -7.53 18.92 1.67
N ARG A 59 -8.02 18.36 0.57
CA ARG A 59 -8.07 16.90 0.36
C ARG A 59 -6.69 16.26 0.28
N VAL A 60 -5.73 16.92 -0.38
CA VAL A 60 -4.35 16.45 -0.46
C VAL A 60 -3.73 16.43 0.94
N GLN A 61 -3.89 17.50 1.71
CA GLN A 61 -3.37 17.56 3.08
C GLN A 61 -3.94 16.45 3.98
N ILE A 62 -5.25 16.19 3.90
CA ILE A 62 -5.88 15.08 4.64
C ILE A 62 -5.28 13.74 4.20
N THR A 63 -5.14 13.52 2.90
CA THR A 63 -4.62 12.27 2.34
C THR A 63 -3.16 12.04 2.75
N GLU A 64 -2.32 13.07 2.70
CA GLU A 64 -0.93 13.01 3.17
C GLU A 64 -0.84 12.67 4.66
N GLY A 65 -1.72 13.26 5.48
CA GLY A 65 -1.84 12.92 6.90
C GLY A 65 -2.14 11.44 7.12
N SER A 66 -3.20 10.92 6.47
CA SER A 66 -3.57 9.50 6.57
C SER A 66 -2.47 8.55 6.06
N ILE A 67 -1.75 8.93 4.99
CA ILE A 67 -0.61 8.13 4.50
C ILE A 67 0.51 8.06 5.55
N SER A 68 0.81 9.17 6.23
CA SER A 68 1.83 9.22 7.28
C SER A 68 1.45 8.34 8.49
N GLU A 69 0.19 8.40 8.91
CA GLU A 69 -0.35 7.56 9.99
C GLU A 69 -0.27 6.07 9.62
N ASN A 70 -0.77 5.70 8.43
CA ASN A 70 -0.73 4.32 7.94
C ASN A 70 0.71 3.79 7.83
N ARG A 71 1.66 4.63 7.40
CA ARG A 71 3.08 4.25 7.35
C ARG A 71 3.63 3.93 8.73
N THR A 72 3.28 4.75 9.73
CA THR A 72 3.68 4.53 11.13
C THR A 72 3.10 3.22 11.67
N GLU A 73 1.83 2.93 11.38
CA GLU A 73 1.18 1.69 11.77
C GLU A 73 1.85 0.46 11.13
N VAL A 74 2.15 0.52 9.83
CA VAL A 74 2.86 -0.56 9.12
C VAL A 74 4.23 -0.82 9.75
N ASP A 75 4.99 0.23 10.09
CA ASP A 75 6.30 0.07 10.74
C ASP A 75 6.18 -0.61 12.11
N VAL A 76 5.12 -0.32 12.87
CA VAL A 76 4.84 -0.98 14.15
C VAL A 76 4.48 -2.45 13.94
N LEU A 77 3.57 -2.74 13.01
CA LEU A 77 3.15 -4.11 12.69
C LEU A 77 4.32 -4.96 12.21
N GLN A 78 5.20 -4.42 11.38
CA GLN A 78 6.40 -5.11 10.92
C GLN A 78 7.32 -5.52 12.08
N LYS A 79 7.53 -4.63 13.07
CA LYS A 79 8.31 -4.95 14.26
C LYS A 79 7.66 -6.04 15.10
N GLN A 80 6.34 -5.98 15.29
CA GLN A 80 5.59 -7.01 16.02
C GLN A 80 5.67 -8.38 15.34
N VAL A 81 5.54 -8.42 14.01
CA VAL A 81 5.67 -9.66 13.24
C VAL A 81 7.09 -10.24 13.38
N ALA A 82 8.12 -9.41 13.31
CA ALA A 82 9.50 -9.85 13.49
C ALA A 82 9.73 -10.43 14.91
N GLU A 83 9.19 -9.80 15.94
CA GLU A 83 9.27 -10.29 17.32
C GLU A 83 8.56 -11.63 17.47
N ILE A 84 7.34 -11.75 16.94
CA ILE A 84 6.57 -13.00 16.98
C ILE A 84 7.30 -14.12 16.24
N ALA A 85 7.87 -13.84 15.08
CA ALA A 85 8.65 -14.83 14.31
C ALA A 85 9.88 -15.31 15.10
N SER A 86 10.61 -14.39 15.74
CA SER A 86 11.75 -14.76 16.59
C SER A 86 11.34 -15.63 17.79
N ARG A 87 10.20 -15.31 18.41
CA ARG A 87 9.66 -16.08 19.54
C ARG A 87 9.19 -17.47 19.10
N ALA A 88 8.56 -17.57 17.93
CA ALA A 88 8.16 -18.85 17.35
C ALA A 88 9.37 -19.76 17.12
N ALA A 89 10.41 -19.26 16.45
CA ALA A 89 11.64 -20.01 16.23
C ALA A 89 12.29 -20.49 17.55
N THR A 90 12.35 -19.61 18.55
CA THR A 90 12.87 -19.98 19.87
C THR A 90 12.03 -21.07 20.55
N LEU A 91 10.71 -21.04 20.36
CA LEU A 91 9.82 -22.07 20.92
C LEU A 91 9.95 -23.40 20.17
N GLU A 92 10.11 -23.36 18.85
CA GLU A 92 10.38 -24.54 18.02
C GLU A 92 11.67 -25.24 18.48
N ASP A 93 12.79 -24.50 18.60
CA ASP A 93 14.06 -25.05 19.08
C ASP A 93 13.93 -25.70 20.47
N ARG A 94 13.17 -25.05 21.38
CA ARG A 94 12.94 -25.58 22.74
C ARG A 94 12.09 -26.84 22.74
N VAL A 95 11.12 -26.95 21.84
CA VAL A 95 10.30 -28.16 21.68
C VAL A 95 11.15 -29.28 21.13
N GLU A 96 11.94 -29.03 20.07
CA GLU A 96 12.84 -30.02 19.49
C GLU A 96 13.85 -30.55 20.52
N ASP A 97 14.48 -29.67 21.29
CA ASP A 97 15.42 -30.06 22.36
C ASP A 97 14.71 -30.85 23.48
N ALA A 98 13.48 -30.48 23.86
CA ALA A 98 12.71 -31.23 24.84
C ALA A 98 12.32 -32.62 24.34
N GLU A 99 11.92 -32.74 23.07
CA GLU A 99 11.64 -34.02 22.43
C GLU A 99 12.89 -34.88 22.31
N GLY A 100 14.02 -34.32 21.88
CA GLY A 100 15.32 -34.99 21.82
C GLY A 100 15.73 -35.55 23.17
N ARG A 101 15.63 -34.75 24.24
CA ARG A 101 15.88 -35.22 25.61
C ARG A 101 14.92 -36.32 26.05
N SER A 102 13.65 -36.24 25.65
CA SER A 102 12.67 -37.29 25.93
C SER A 102 13.02 -38.61 25.24
N TYR A 103 13.55 -38.59 24.01
CA TYR A 103 13.99 -39.80 23.31
C TYR A 103 15.27 -40.39 23.90
N CYS A 104 16.22 -39.56 24.35
CA CYS A 104 17.49 -40.02 24.88
C CYS A 104 17.40 -40.51 26.34
N ASN A 105 16.49 -39.95 27.14
CA ASN A 105 16.39 -40.26 28.57
C ASN A 105 15.37 -41.37 28.89
N ASN A 106 14.58 -41.82 27.91
CA ASN A 106 13.54 -42.84 28.12
C ASN A 106 13.80 -44.09 27.28
N ILE A 107 13.49 -45.26 27.84
CA ILE A 107 13.50 -46.54 27.10
C ILE A 107 12.07 -46.84 26.63
N ARG A 108 11.88 -47.01 25.32
CA ARG A 108 10.58 -47.38 24.75
C ARG A 108 10.48 -48.88 24.55
N LEU A 109 9.65 -49.54 25.36
CA LEU A 109 9.39 -50.97 25.21
C LEU A 109 8.19 -51.18 24.26
N ILE A 110 8.38 -51.99 23.22
CA ILE A 110 7.38 -52.23 22.16
C ILE A 110 6.91 -53.69 22.23
N GLY A 111 5.62 -53.93 22.00
CA GLY A 111 5.07 -55.29 21.87
C GLY A 111 4.41 -55.87 23.12
N PHE A 112 4.19 -55.07 24.17
CA PHE A 112 3.40 -55.51 25.32
C PHE A 112 1.93 -55.77 24.95
N GLN A 113 1.40 -56.89 25.43
CA GLN A 113 -0.01 -57.23 25.32
C GLN A 113 -0.82 -56.29 26.23
N LYS A 114 -1.63 -55.39 25.65
CA LYS A 114 -2.45 -54.34 26.34
C LYS A 114 -3.41 -54.82 27.46
N ARG A 115 -3.49 -56.12 27.75
CA ARG A 115 -4.40 -56.72 28.74
C ARG A 115 -3.68 -57.38 29.92
N ALA A 116 -2.36 -57.27 30.03
CA ALA A 116 -1.65 -57.71 31.21
C ALA A 116 -2.04 -56.80 32.41
N LYS A 117 -2.25 -57.39 33.59
CA LYS A 117 -2.34 -56.59 34.83
C LYS A 117 -1.01 -55.85 35.00
N ARG A 118 -1.04 -54.60 35.46
CA ARG A 118 0.15 -53.74 35.72
C ARG A 118 1.30 -54.48 36.41
N SER A 119 0.98 -55.37 37.35
CA SER A 119 1.96 -56.17 38.09
C SER A 119 2.76 -57.15 37.22
N ALA A 120 2.19 -57.66 36.12
CA ALA A 120 2.87 -58.57 35.21
C ALA A 120 3.84 -57.83 34.25
N GLU A 121 3.53 -56.59 33.92
CA GLU A 121 4.41 -55.72 33.13
C GLU A 121 5.63 -55.29 33.97
N GLU A 122 5.39 -54.88 35.22
CA GLU A 122 6.44 -54.53 36.19
C GLU A 122 7.39 -55.71 36.46
N ALA A 123 6.85 -56.91 36.69
CA ALA A 123 7.66 -58.12 36.91
C ALA A 123 8.47 -58.54 35.68
N PHE A 124 7.92 -58.38 34.47
CA PHE A 124 8.66 -58.65 33.24
C PHE A 124 9.82 -57.67 33.07
N VAL A 125 9.58 -56.37 33.29
CA VAL A 125 10.63 -55.35 33.17
C VAL A 125 11.74 -55.62 34.18
N GLU A 126 11.38 -55.95 35.42
CA GLU A 126 12.36 -56.30 36.46
C GLU A 126 13.21 -57.51 36.07
N HIS A 127 12.59 -58.58 35.56
CA HIS A 127 13.31 -59.76 35.10
C HIS A 127 14.23 -59.44 33.90
N TRP A 128 13.73 -58.72 32.90
CA TRP A 128 14.49 -58.32 31.71
C TRP A 128 15.70 -57.45 32.08
N ILE A 129 15.53 -56.47 32.96
CA ILE A 129 16.64 -55.63 33.47
C ILE A 129 17.70 -56.51 34.12
N GLN A 130 17.30 -57.45 34.97
CA GLN A 130 18.24 -58.36 35.62
C GLN A 130 18.97 -59.24 34.61
N GLU A 131 18.31 -59.81 33.62
CA GLU A 131 18.97 -60.67 32.62
C GLU A 131 19.94 -59.88 31.74
N VAL A 132 19.57 -58.68 31.31
CA VAL A 132 20.36 -57.88 30.35
C VAL A 132 21.49 -57.11 31.04
N LEU A 133 21.28 -56.62 32.27
CA LEU A 133 22.28 -55.82 32.99
C LEU A 133 23.20 -56.63 33.90
N LYS A 134 22.83 -57.84 34.39
CA LYS A 134 23.73 -58.69 35.19
C LYS A 134 25.09 -58.97 34.54
N PRO A 135 25.22 -59.14 33.22
CA PRO A 135 26.51 -59.34 32.56
C PRO A 135 27.34 -58.06 32.38
N ILE A 136 26.73 -56.88 32.52
CA ILE A 136 27.40 -55.60 32.32
C ILE A 136 28.01 -55.19 33.65
N ALA A 137 29.33 -55.33 33.79
CA ALA A 137 30.03 -54.65 34.86
C ALA A 137 29.74 -53.15 34.72
N LEU A 138 28.97 -52.60 35.65
CA LEU A 138 28.77 -51.15 35.73
C LEU A 138 30.16 -50.51 35.72
N SER A 139 30.33 -49.50 34.86
CA SER A 139 31.57 -48.73 34.81
C SER A 139 31.99 -48.34 36.24
N PRO A 140 33.29 -48.38 36.59
CA PRO A 140 33.78 -48.00 37.92
C PRO A 140 33.33 -46.60 38.40
N ILE A 141 32.87 -45.74 37.48
CA ILE A 141 32.30 -44.42 37.77
C ILE A 141 30.99 -44.50 38.58
N PHE A 142 30.25 -45.61 38.48
CA PHE A 142 28.98 -45.83 39.19
C PHE A 142 29.10 -46.79 40.39
N ALA A 143 30.33 -47.13 40.79
CA ALA A 143 30.61 -48.13 41.83
C ALA A 143 30.91 -47.53 43.23
N ASN A 144 30.53 -46.27 43.49
CA ASN A 144 30.63 -45.62 44.80
C ASN A 144 29.25 -45.39 45.42
#